data_AF-A0A1F9N4W8-F1
#
_entry.id   AF-A0A1F9N4W8-F1
#
_cell.length_a   1.000
_cell.length_b   1.000
_cell.length_c   1.000
_cell.angle_alpha   90.00
_cell.angle_beta   90.00
_cell.angle_gamma   90.00
#
_symmetry.space_group_name_H-M   'P 1'
#
loop_
_entity.id
_entity.type
_entity.pdbx_description
1 polymer ?
#
loop_
_entity_poly.entity_id
_entity_poly.type
_entity_poly.pdbx_seq_one_letter_code
_entity_poly.pdbx_strand_id
1 'polypeptide(L)'
;LMTGEEKEGESYTYGQRICKCDLRYMPDEYKTLTKILIQEKEIWEDRNILVKENNQYFLNQMELMIWTYKNKGHRNNQMILQVGQPSDMVLQDPPCLRHIDTRIQDGKLHFYPYFRSWDLFGGFPANLAAIEMMKQYCAAQIGVENGEIIASSKGLHIYDYVFEIAEAIRGRSMDEFRQMT
;
A
#
# COMPACT_ATOMS: atom_id res chain seq x y z
N LEU A 1 -11.12 -1.38 2.75
CA LEU A 1 -10.01 -1.44 1.78
C LEU A 1 -8.67 -1.52 2.50
N MET A 2 -8.33 -0.55 3.36
CA MET A 2 -7.06 -0.53 4.11
C MET A 2 -7.21 -0.97 5.59
N THR A 3 -8.31 -1.64 5.93
CA THR A 3 -8.56 -2.18 7.27
C THR A 3 -7.92 -3.56 7.43
N GLY A 4 -7.52 -3.92 8.65
CA GLY A 4 -6.86 -5.21 8.94
C GLY A 4 -7.78 -6.43 8.96
N GLU A 5 -9.09 -6.25 8.77
CA GLU A 5 -10.11 -7.31 8.78
C GLU A 5 -10.47 -7.76 7.35
N GLU A 6 -10.67 -9.06 7.18
CA GLU A 6 -11.22 -9.66 5.95
C GLU A 6 -12.73 -9.41 5.85
N LYS A 7 -13.24 -9.19 4.65
CA LYS A 7 -14.68 -9.16 4.37
C LYS A 7 -15.15 -10.53 3.90
N GLU A 8 -16.40 -10.87 4.20
CA GLU A 8 -17.03 -12.13 3.77
C GLU A 8 -16.97 -12.26 2.22
N GLY A 9 -16.32 -13.31 1.73
CA GLY A 9 -16.12 -13.57 0.30
C GLY A 9 -14.84 -13.00 -0.32
N GLU A 10 -14.06 -12.18 0.39
CA GLU A 10 -12.75 -11.69 -0.08
C GLU A 10 -11.62 -12.58 0.45
N SER A 11 -10.73 -13.07 -0.42
CA SER A 11 -9.58 -13.88 0.01
C SER A 11 -8.48 -13.08 0.72
N TYR A 12 -8.56 -11.75 0.72
CA TYR A 12 -7.64 -10.82 1.40
C TYR A 12 -8.16 -9.39 1.31
N THR A 13 -7.66 -8.50 2.18
CA THR A 13 -7.72 -7.04 1.97
C THR A 13 -6.33 -6.43 1.89
N TYR A 14 -6.19 -5.22 1.31
CA TYR A 14 -4.91 -4.52 1.29
C TYR A 14 -4.42 -4.20 2.71
N GLY A 15 -5.33 -3.77 3.58
CA GLY A 15 -5.00 -3.46 4.97
C GLY A 15 -4.53 -4.68 5.75
N GLN A 16 -5.17 -5.84 5.57
CA GLN A 16 -4.69 -7.08 6.17
C GLN A 16 -3.26 -7.40 5.73
N ARG A 17 -2.94 -7.31 4.44
CA ARG A 17 -1.56 -7.61 3.99
C ARG A 17 -0.52 -6.61 4.49
N ILE A 18 -0.91 -5.34 4.64
CA ILE A 18 -0.04 -4.29 5.18
C ILE A 18 0.17 -4.47 6.70
N CYS A 19 -0.91 -4.70 7.45
CA CYS A 19 -0.89 -4.72 8.92
C CYS A 19 -0.64 -6.10 9.52
N LYS A 20 -0.84 -7.17 8.75
CA LYS A 20 -0.69 -8.57 9.16
C LYS A 20 0.14 -9.35 8.12
N CYS A 21 1.31 -8.85 7.77
CA CYS A 21 2.24 -9.55 6.89
C CYS A 21 2.81 -10.79 7.59
N ASP A 22 2.83 -11.92 6.88
CA ASP A 22 3.34 -13.15 7.45
C ASP A 22 4.87 -13.09 7.66
N LEU A 23 5.33 -13.39 8.87
CA LEU A 23 6.76 -13.37 9.19
C LEU A 23 7.57 -14.45 8.46
N ARG A 24 6.94 -15.45 7.84
CA ARG A 24 7.64 -16.44 6.99
C ARG A 24 8.35 -15.81 5.79
N TYR A 25 8.01 -14.57 5.43
CA TYR A 25 8.75 -13.80 4.43
C TYR A 25 10.08 -13.22 4.98
N MET A 26 10.29 -13.23 6.30
CA MET A 26 11.58 -12.91 6.89
C MET A 26 12.41 -14.20 7.06
N PRO A 27 13.63 -14.26 6.51
CA PRO A 27 14.48 -15.45 6.63
C PRO A 27 14.85 -15.69 8.09
N ASP A 28 14.77 -16.92 8.61
CA ASP A 28 15.03 -17.25 10.03
C ASP A 28 16.35 -16.68 10.60
N GLU A 29 17.32 -16.49 9.70
CA GLU A 29 18.64 -15.89 9.94
C GLU A 29 18.58 -14.40 10.32
N TYR A 30 17.45 -13.68 10.13
CA TYR A 30 17.34 -12.26 10.48
C TYR A 30 17.70 -11.98 11.94
N LYS A 31 17.49 -12.96 12.82
CA LYS A 31 17.82 -12.90 14.26
C LYS A 31 19.32 -12.92 14.54
N THR A 32 20.13 -13.40 13.60
CA THR A 32 21.60 -13.48 13.72
C THR A 32 22.31 -12.44 12.85
N LEU A 33 21.58 -11.71 12.01
CA LEU A 33 22.15 -10.63 11.20
C LEU A 33 22.57 -9.45 12.09
N THR A 34 23.85 -9.11 12.03
CA THR A 34 24.44 -7.96 12.76
C THR A 34 24.53 -6.69 11.90
N LYS A 35 24.23 -6.80 10.60
CA LYS A 35 24.27 -5.69 9.63
C LYS A 35 22.88 -5.44 9.04
N ILE A 36 21.90 -5.19 9.91
CA ILE A 36 20.54 -4.79 9.54
C ILE A 36 20.21 -3.42 10.13
N LEU A 37 19.23 -2.74 9.53
CA LEU A 37 18.81 -1.39 9.94
C LEU A 37 18.21 -1.35 11.35
N ILE A 38 17.48 -2.42 11.72
CA ILE A 38 16.75 -2.56 12.98
C ILE A 38 17.40 -3.68 13.79
N GLN A 39 18.13 -3.30 14.84
CA GLN A 39 18.86 -4.23 15.72
C GLN A 39 18.28 -4.23 17.14
N GLU A 40 17.41 -3.26 17.41
CA GLU A 40 16.69 -3.03 18.65
C GLU A 40 15.79 -4.23 18.97
N LYS A 41 16.03 -4.86 20.12
CA LYS A 41 15.26 -6.03 20.56
C LYS A 41 13.84 -5.65 20.94
N GLU A 42 13.67 -4.45 21.51
CA GLU A 42 12.39 -3.91 21.94
C GLU A 42 11.36 -3.83 20.80
N ILE A 43 11.81 -3.69 19.55
CA ILE A 43 10.91 -3.68 18.38
C ILE A 43 10.25 -5.01 18.13
N TRP A 44 10.95 -6.09 18.45
CA TRP A 44 10.42 -7.44 18.35
C TRP A 44 9.56 -7.82 19.56
N GLU A 45 9.36 -6.88 20.49
CA GLU A 45 8.45 -7.02 21.63
C GLU A 45 7.23 -6.08 21.52
N ASP A 46 7.31 -5.03 20.69
CA ASP A 46 6.22 -4.09 20.42
C ASP A 46 5.05 -4.80 19.71
N ARG A 47 3.87 -4.77 20.34
CA ARG A 47 2.66 -5.46 19.87
C ARG A 47 1.89 -4.72 18.79
N ASN A 48 2.21 -3.45 18.53
CA ASN A 48 1.69 -2.71 17.38
C ASN A 48 2.45 -3.11 16.10
N ILE A 49 3.76 -3.39 16.24
CA ILE A 49 4.63 -3.84 15.15
C ILE A 49 4.50 -5.36 14.93
N LEU A 50 4.57 -6.15 16.00
CA LEU A 50 4.38 -7.61 15.96
C LEU A 50 3.02 -8.00 16.55
N VAL A 51 2.04 -8.12 15.67
CA VAL A 51 0.68 -8.51 16.01
C VAL A 51 0.63 -10.02 16.23
N LYS A 52 0.08 -10.46 17.38
CA LYS A 52 -0.11 -11.88 17.70
C LYS A 52 -1.59 -12.25 17.60
N GLU A 53 -1.94 -13.18 16.72
CA GLU A 53 -3.29 -13.71 16.56
C GLU A 53 -3.24 -15.23 16.40
N ASN A 54 -4.12 -15.97 17.09
CA ASN A 54 -4.20 -17.44 17.03
C ASN A 54 -2.86 -18.15 17.19
N ASN A 55 -2.00 -17.63 18.07
CA ASN A 55 -0.64 -18.12 18.35
C ASN A 55 0.36 -17.98 17.17
N GLN A 56 -0.01 -17.26 16.11
CA GLN A 56 0.86 -16.83 15.02
C GLN A 56 1.22 -15.35 15.18
N TYR A 57 2.40 -14.99 14.67
CA TYR A 57 2.90 -13.61 14.66
C TYR A 57 2.88 -13.04 13.25
N PHE A 58 2.47 -11.79 13.15
CA PHE A 58 2.41 -11.03 11.92
C PHE A 58 3.14 -9.70 12.09
N LEU A 59 3.76 -9.25 11.01
CA LEU A 59 4.39 -7.93 10.93
C LEU A 59 3.39 -6.89 10.44
N ASN A 60 3.22 -5.85 11.22
CA ASN A 60 2.59 -4.62 10.79
C ASN A 60 3.63 -3.74 10.09
N GLN A 61 3.65 -3.80 8.76
CA GLN A 61 4.61 -3.09 7.93
C GLN A 61 4.50 -1.56 8.10
N MET A 62 3.28 -1.05 8.33
CA MET A 62 3.02 0.37 8.51
C MET A 62 3.62 0.89 9.83
N GLU A 63 3.39 0.18 10.93
CA GLU A 63 3.95 0.56 12.24
C GLU A 63 5.48 0.44 12.24
N LEU A 64 6.03 -0.60 11.61
CA LEU A 64 7.49 -0.73 11.43
C LEU A 64 8.07 0.43 10.61
N MET A 65 7.41 0.83 9.53
CA MET A 65 7.81 1.97 8.70
C MET A 65 7.79 3.27 9.51
N ILE A 66 6.70 3.55 10.23
CA ILE A 66 6.56 4.73 11.08
C ILE A 66 7.69 4.78 12.10
N TRP A 67 7.91 3.67 12.81
CA TRP A 67 9.00 3.57 13.78
C TRP A 67 10.36 3.81 13.13
N THR A 68 10.61 3.22 11.96
CA THR A 68 11.89 3.33 11.26
C THR A 68 12.17 4.78 10.88
N TYR A 69 11.20 5.51 10.33
CA TYR A 69 11.39 6.92 10.02
C TYR A 69 11.69 7.77 11.25
N LYS A 70 10.99 7.52 12.37
CA LYS A 70 11.17 8.26 13.63
C LYS A 70 12.53 8.03 14.28
N ASN A 71 13.06 6.81 14.17
CA ASN A 71 14.23 6.38 14.97
C ASN A 71 15.52 6.22 14.16
N LYS A 72 15.42 5.97 12.85
CA LYS A 72 16.56 5.74 11.95
C LYS A 72 16.79 6.88 10.95
N GLY A 73 15.87 7.84 10.91
CA GLY A 73 15.95 9.02 10.07
C GLY A 73 15.34 8.87 8.69
N HIS A 74 15.18 10.01 8.02
CA HIS A 74 14.35 10.16 6.82
C HIS A 74 15.05 9.78 5.51
N ARG A 75 16.39 9.77 5.47
CA ARG A 75 17.17 9.56 4.23
C ARG A 75 17.39 8.08 3.95
N ASN A 76 16.30 7.34 3.80
CA ASN A 76 16.35 5.96 3.35
C ASN A 76 15.25 5.72 2.29
N ASN A 77 15.57 4.90 1.29
CA ASN A 77 14.63 4.47 0.25
C ASN A 77 14.29 2.98 0.43
N GLN A 78 14.28 2.51 1.68
CA GLN A 78 14.17 1.07 2.00
C GLN A 78 12.74 0.68 2.39
N MET A 79 11.88 1.66 2.70
CA MET A 79 10.57 1.43 3.28
C MET A 79 9.53 1.11 2.20
N ILE A 80 8.92 -0.06 2.35
CA ILE A 80 7.91 -0.60 1.46
C ILE A 80 6.74 -1.17 2.26
N LEU A 81 5.52 -0.96 1.77
CA LEU A 81 4.32 -1.66 2.23
C LEU A 81 3.91 -2.67 1.15
N GLN A 82 4.30 -3.92 1.32
CA GLN A 82 4.08 -4.97 0.34
C GLN A 82 2.68 -5.57 0.46
N VAL A 83 1.96 -5.63 -0.66
CA VAL A 83 0.64 -6.30 -0.77
C VAL A 83 0.75 -7.55 -1.63
N GLY A 84 1.38 -7.43 -2.79
CA GLY A 84 1.54 -8.53 -3.72
C GLY A 84 2.52 -9.59 -3.24
N GLN A 85 2.19 -10.85 -3.40
CA GLN A 85 3.02 -11.99 -3.02
C GLN A 85 3.19 -12.95 -4.21
N PRO A 86 4.26 -13.76 -4.27
CA PRO A 86 4.43 -14.78 -5.31
C PRO A 86 3.26 -15.78 -5.37
N SER A 87 2.71 -16.15 -4.21
CA SER A 87 1.52 -17.01 -4.08
C SER A 87 0.28 -16.45 -4.76
N ASP A 88 0.21 -15.15 -5.05
CA ASP A 88 -0.96 -14.56 -5.72
C ASP A 88 -1.16 -15.07 -7.14
N MET A 89 -0.12 -15.61 -7.78
CA MET A 89 -0.21 -16.10 -9.16
C MET A 89 -1.21 -17.25 -9.33
N VAL A 90 -1.59 -17.92 -8.24
CA VAL A 90 -2.58 -19.01 -8.27
C VAL A 90 -3.99 -18.57 -7.83
N LEU A 91 -4.17 -17.30 -7.48
CA LEU A 91 -5.49 -16.76 -7.12
C LEU A 91 -6.31 -16.47 -8.37
N GLN A 92 -7.63 -16.70 -8.29
CA GLN A 92 -8.57 -16.26 -9.34
C GLN A 92 -8.55 -14.74 -9.49
N ASP A 93 -8.57 -14.03 -8.35
CA ASP A 93 -8.59 -12.57 -8.29
C ASP A 93 -7.43 -12.03 -7.43
N PRO A 94 -6.20 -11.92 -7.98
CA PRO A 94 -5.04 -11.47 -7.22
C PRO A 94 -5.07 -9.96 -6.91
N PRO A 95 -4.30 -9.45 -5.93
CA PRO A 95 -4.39 -8.05 -5.53
C PRO A 95 -3.99 -7.12 -6.68
N CYS A 96 -4.81 -6.10 -6.92
CA CYS A 96 -4.54 -5.06 -7.90
C CYS A 96 -3.41 -4.13 -7.42
N LEU A 97 -3.49 -3.63 -6.18
CA LEU A 97 -2.36 -2.97 -5.51
C LEU A 97 -1.26 -3.99 -5.23
N ARG A 98 -0.03 -3.72 -5.66
CA ARG A 98 1.10 -4.63 -5.42
C ARG A 98 2.02 -4.16 -4.31
N HIS A 99 2.33 -2.88 -4.25
CA HIS A 99 3.10 -2.30 -3.16
C HIS A 99 2.89 -0.79 -3.09
N ILE A 100 3.31 -0.21 -1.99
CA ILE A 100 3.46 1.23 -1.82
C ILE A 100 4.88 1.46 -1.33
N ASP A 101 5.72 2.01 -2.20
CA ASP A 101 7.01 2.55 -1.77
C ASP A 101 6.80 3.89 -1.09
N THR A 102 7.67 4.22 -0.14
CA THR A 102 7.54 5.45 0.64
C THR A 102 8.87 6.18 0.71
N ARG A 103 8.80 7.51 0.83
CA ARG A 103 9.98 8.33 1.06
C ARG A 103 9.60 9.59 1.81
N ILE A 104 10.47 10.00 2.73
CA ILE A 104 10.41 11.35 3.30
C ILE A 104 11.44 12.24 2.59
N GLN A 105 10.96 13.32 2.00
CA GLN A 105 11.78 14.31 1.31
C GLN A 105 11.23 15.71 1.62
N ASP A 106 12.13 16.68 1.85
CA ASP A 106 11.76 18.07 2.11
C ASP A 106 10.71 18.24 3.23
N GLY A 107 10.85 17.40 4.27
CA GLY A 107 9.94 17.39 5.42
C GLY A 107 8.56 16.79 5.15
N LYS A 108 8.34 16.13 4.00
CA LYS A 108 7.06 15.57 3.55
C LYS A 108 7.12 14.07 3.32
N LEU A 109 6.06 13.35 3.71
CA LEU A 109 5.90 11.92 3.42
C LEU A 109 5.22 11.72 2.05
N HIS A 110 5.92 11.07 1.12
CA HIS A 110 5.42 10.74 -0.21
C HIS A 110 5.18 9.23 -0.33
N PHE A 111 4.09 8.86 -1.01
CA PHE A 111 3.74 7.48 -1.33
C PHE A 111 3.81 7.23 -2.84
N TYR A 112 4.32 6.07 -3.21
CA TYR A 112 4.49 5.61 -4.60
C TYR A 112 3.76 4.27 -4.78
N PRO A 113 2.41 4.27 -4.84
CA PRO A 113 1.66 3.05 -5.04
C PRO A 113 1.81 2.54 -6.48
N TYR A 114 1.97 1.22 -6.63
CA TYR A 114 1.94 0.54 -7.92
C TYR A 114 0.79 -0.46 -8.02
N PHE A 115 -0.03 -0.30 -9.06
CA PHE A 115 -1.15 -1.19 -9.39
C PHE A 115 -0.84 -2.04 -10.63
N ARG A 116 -1.07 -3.36 -10.57
CA ARG A 116 -0.94 -4.24 -11.75
C ARG A 116 -2.09 -4.07 -12.74
N SER A 117 -3.24 -3.64 -12.25
CA SER A 117 -4.51 -3.46 -12.93
C SER A 117 -5.30 -2.44 -12.12
N TRP A 118 -5.93 -1.47 -12.77
CA TRP A 118 -6.65 -0.43 -12.06
C TRP A 118 -7.86 0.03 -12.87
N ASP A 119 -9.05 -0.18 -12.32
CA ASP A 119 -10.28 0.41 -12.84
C ASP A 119 -10.24 1.92 -12.59
N LEU A 120 -10.15 2.69 -13.67
CA LEU A 120 -10.03 4.15 -13.65
C LEU A 120 -11.27 4.82 -13.08
N PHE A 121 -12.45 4.18 -13.14
CA PHE A 121 -13.69 4.85 -12.78
C PHE A 121 -14.19 4.44 -11.39
N GLY A 122 -14.35 3.14 -11.14
CA GLY A 122 -14.81 2.65 -9.84
C GLY A 122 -13.70 2.55 -8.81
N GLY A 123 -12.58 1.92 -9.18
CA GLY A 123 -11.48 1.63 -8.27
C GLY A 123 -10.58 2.83 -7.95
N PHE A 124 -10.16 3.58 -8.96
CA PHE A 124 -9.13 4.62 -8.85
C PHE A 124 -9.44 5.70 -7.83
N PRO A 125 -10.60 6.37 -7.85
CA PRO A 125 -10.90 7.44 -6.89
C PRO A 125 -10.93 6.92 -5.45
N ALA A 126 -11.61 5.79 -5.23
CA ALA A 126 -11.76 5.20 -3.90
C ALA A 126 -10.42 4.68 -3.34
N ASN A 127 -9.58 4.08 -4.18
CA ASN A 127 -8.26 3.61 -3.79
C ASN A 127 -7.33 4.76 -3.41
N LEU A 128 -7.29 5.83 -4.22
CA LEU A 128 -6.46 6.99 -3.89
C LEU A 128 -6.92 7.71 -2.63
N ALA A 129 -8.23 7.85 -2.42
CA ALA A 129 -8.76 8.44 -1.19
C ALA A 129 -8.34 7.62 0.04
N ALA A 130 -8.45 6.30 -0.01
CA ALA A 130 -8.03 5.43 1.09
C ALA A 130 -6.52 5.47 1.35
N ILE A 131 -5.71 5.50 0.29
CA ILE A 131 -4.24 5.62 0.39
C ILE A 131 -3.84 6.99 0.95
N GLU A 132 -4.54 8.05 0.57
CA GLU A 132 -4.33 9.41 1.07
C GLU A 132 -4.61 9.50 2.57
N MET A 133 -5.74 8.94 3.04
CA MET A 133 -6.04 8.89 4.47
C MET A 133 -4.97 8.14 5.25
N MET A 134 -4.49 7.01 4.71
CA MET A 134 -3.39 6.25 5.32
C MET A 134 -2.09 7.06 5.36
N LYS A 135 -1.76 7.76 4.28
CA LYS A 135 -0.55 8.62 4.19
C LYS A 135 -0.61 9.76 5.21
N GLN A 136 -1.76 10.41 5.34
CA GLN A 136 -1.99 11.46 6.32
C GLN A 136 -1.81 10.95 7.75
N TYR A 137 -2.37 9.78 8.06
CA TYR A 137 -2.15 9.13 9.35
C TYR A 137 -0.66 8.88 9.61
N CYS A 138 0.05 8.25 8.65
CA CYS A 138 1.47 7.96 8.80
C CYS A 138 2.30 9.24 8.97
N ALA A 139 2.05 10.27 8.18
CA ALA A 139 2.73 11.56 8.25
C ALA A 139 2.55 12.21 9.64
N ALA A 140 1.32 12.19 10.17
CA ALA A 140 1.01 12.69 11.50
C ALA A 140 1.74 11.90 12.61
N GLN A 141 1.78 10.56 12.51
CA GLN A 141 2.48 9.73 13.49
C GLN A 141 4.01 9.93 13.48
N ILE A 142 4.57 10.19 12.30
CA ILE A 142 6.01 10.46 12.13
C ILE A 142 6.36 11.89 12.54
N GLY A 143 5.43 12.84 12.41
CA GLY A 143 5.65 14.27 12.67
C GLY A 143 6.18 15.04 11.46
N VAL A 144 5.75 14.67 10.25
CA VAL A 144 6.12 15.31 8.98
C VAL A 144 4.89 15.80 8.22
N GLU A 145 5.09 16.66 7.24
CA GLU A 145 4.01 17.14 6.39
C GLU A 145 3.48 16.05 5.46
N ASN A 146 2.22 16.20 5.06
CA ASN A 146 1.59 15.33 4.08
C ASN A 146 2.10 15.66 2.68
N GLY A 147 2.85 14.75 2.06
CA GLY A 147 3.43 14.92 0.73
C GLY A 147 2.50 14.47 -0.39
N GLU A 148 3.07 14.01 -1.49
CA GLU A 148 2.34 13.61 -2.70
C GLU A 148 2.06 12.11 -2.76
N ILE A 149 1.09 11.73 -3.58
CA ILE A 149 0.94 10.36 -4.08
C ILE A 149 1.39 10.37 -5.54
N ILE A 150 2.43 9.60 -5.85
CA ILE A 150 2.93 9.40 -7.22
C ILE A 150 2.52 7.98 -7.65
N ALA A 151 1.30 7.85 -8.15
CA ALA A 151 0.73 6.56 -8.48
C ALA A 151 1.16 6.07 -9.87
N SER A 152 1.41 4.76 -9.99
CA SER A 152 1.71 4.10 -11.26
C SER A 152 0.83 2.87 -11.44
N SER A 153 0.47 2.57 -12.70
CA SER A 153 -0.32 1.39 -13.03
C SER A 153 0.12 0.79 -14.36
N LYS A 154 0.26 -0.53 -14.39
CA LYS A 154 0.52 -1.28 -15.64
C LYS A 154 -0.72 -1.36 -16.52
N GLY A 155 -1.91 -1.41 -15.93
CA GLY A 155 -3.16 -1.69 -16.63
C GLY A 155 -4.28 -0.79 -16.15
N LEU A 156 -4.15 0.53 -16.37
CA LEU A 156 -5.23 1.47 -16.15
C LEU A 156 -6.28 1.31 -17.26
N HIS A 157 -7.53 1.06 -16.90
CA HIS A 157 -8.58 0.73 -17.86
C HIS A 157 -9.96 1.26 -17.43
N ILE A 158 -10.88 1.35 -18.37
CA ILE A 158 -12.30 1.65 -18.17
C ILE A 158 -13.09 0.44 -18.65
N TYR A 159 -14.11 0.02 -17.91
CA TYR A 159 -15.02 -1.04 -18.34
C TYR A 159 -16.07 -0.53 -19.33
N ASP A 160 -16.46 -1.35 -20.31
CA ASP A 160 -17.42 -1.01 -21.36
C ASP A 160 -18.75 -0.45 -20.80
N TYR A 161 -19.28 -1.06 -19.74
CA TYR A 161 -20.53 -0.63 -19.11
C TYR A 161 -20.46 0.76 -18.45
N VAL A 162 -19.26 1.31 -18.25
CA VAL A 162 -19.02 2.62 -17.65
C VAL A 162 -18.94 3.74 -18.69
N PHE A 163 -18.80 3.40 -19.98
CA PHE A 163 -18.53 4.40 -21.01
C PHE A 163 -19.61 5.47 -21.11
N GLU A 164 -20.90 5.09 -21.04
CA GLU A 164 -22.00 6.07 -21.09
C GLU A 164 -21.92 7.08 -19.93
N ILE A 165 -21.56 6.62 -18.74
CA ILE A 165 -21.39 7.47 -17.55
C ILE A 165 -20.15 8.37 -17.71
N ALA A 166 -19.06 7.80 -18.23
CA ALA A 166 -17.83 8.56 -18.50
C ALA A 166 -18.06 9.66 -19.55
N GLU A 167 -18.87 9.40 -20.59
CA GLU A 167 -19.29 10.37 -21.59
C GLU A 167 -20.17 11.48 -21.00
N ALA A 168 -21.11 11.13 -20.12
CA ALA A 168 -21.91 12.12 -19.41
C ALA A 168 -21.04 13.07 -18.55
N ILE A 169 -20.05 12.54 -17.84
CA ILE A 169 -19.17 13.32 -16.96
C ILE A 169 -18.20 14.21 -17.76
N ARG A 170 -17.62 13.69 -18.85
CA ARG A 170 -16.72 14.49 -19.69
C ARG A 170 -17.47 15.55 -20.51
N GLY A 171 -18.79 15.44 -20.61
CA GLY A 171 -19.66 16.36 -21.35
C GLY A 171 -19.45 16.34 -22.86
N ARG A 172 -18.88 15.25 -23.40
CA ARG A 172 -18.56 15.06 -24.83
C ARG A 172 -18.63 13.59 -25.23
N SER A 173 -19.07 13.32 -26.44
CA SER A 173 -19.05 11.97 -27.01
C SER A 173 -17.65 11.57 -27.48
N MET A 174 -17.43 10.26 -27.70
CA MET A 174 -16.19 9.76 -28.28
C MET A 174 -15.93 10.31 -29.69
N ASP A 175 -16.98 10.52 -30.49
CA ASP A 175 -16.87 11.04 -31.85
C ASP A 175 -16.41 12.50 -31.86
N GLU A 176 -16.92 13.32 -30.93
CA GLU A 176 -16.46 14.70 -30.75
C GLU A 176 -14.98 14.77 -30.36
N PHE A 177 -14.50 13.80 -29.57
CA PHE A 177 -13.09 13.75 -29.17
C PHE A 177 -12.18 13.33 -30.33
N ARG A 178 -12.60 12.34 -31.14
CA ARG A 178 -11.83 11.82 -32.27
C ARG A 178 -11.66 12.82 -33.41
N GLN A 179 -12.53 13.81 -33.52
CA GLN A 179 -12.43 14.88 -34.52
C GLN A 179 -11.44 16.00 -34.15
N MET A 180 -10.86 15.99 -32.94
CA MET A 180 -9.92 17.04 -32.47
C MET A 180 -8.43 16.70 -32.67
N THR A 181 -8.12 15.50 -33.17
CA THR A 181 -6.76 15.04 -33.53
C THR A 181 -6.57 15.06 -35.03
#